data_AF-A0A1V5HHF7-F1
#
_entry.id   AF-A0A1V5HHF7-F1
#
_cell.length_a   1.000
_cell.length_b   1.000
_cell.length_c   1.000
_cell.angle_alpha   90.00
_cell.angle_beta   90.00
_cell.angle_gamma   90.00
#
_symmetry.space_group_name_H-M   'P 1'
#
loop_
_entity.id
_entity.type
_entity.pdbx_description
1 polymer ?
#
loop_
_entity_poly.entity_id
_entity_poly.type
_entity_poly.pdbx_seq_one_letter_code
_entity_poly.pdbx_strand_id
1 'polypeptide(L)'
;MKTALECIPCFVRQAAEAVDMADGDRRRRERLLRRLLHELADADWAVTPVIISQRVQRLIREETGAPVGTLVVRRKRSRERT
;
A
#
# COMPACT_ATOMS: atom_id res chain seq x y z
N MET A 1 -16.07 11.55 -9.95
CA MET A 1 -16.59 10.50 -9.05
C MET A 1 -15.97 10.69 -7.68
N LYS A 2 -16.78 10.67 -6.61
CA LYS A 2 -16.30 10.68 -5.22
C LYS A 2 -15.87 9.27 -4.82
N THR A 3 -15.11 9.14 -3.74
CA THR A 3 -14.76 7.83 -3.19
C THR A 3 -16.02 7.18 -2.64
N ALA A 4 -16.35 6.00 -3.17
CA ALA A 4 -17.41 5.16 -2.63
C ALA A 4 -16.83 4.20 -1.61
N LEU A 5 -17.66 3.69 -0.69
CA LEU A 5 -17.21 2.76 0.34
C LEU A 5 -16.65 1.46 -0.28
N GLU A 6 -17.13 1.06 -1.47
CA GLU A 6 -16.55 -0.07 -2.21
C GLU A 6 -15.10 0.12 -2.67
N CYS A 7 -14.58 1.36 -2.62
CA CYS A 7 -13.18 1.65 -2.95
C CYS A 7 -12.23 1.35 -1.77
N ILE A 8 -12.72 1.37 -0.53
CA ILE A 8 -11.89 1.18 0.67
C ILE A 8 -11.17 -0.19 0.66
N PRO A 9 -11.83 -1.33 0.34
CA PRO A 9 -11.13 -2.61 0.22
C PRO A 9 -10.01 -2.59 -0.81
N CYS A 10 -10.15 -1.84 -1.91
CA CYS A 10 -9.12 -1.71 -2.93
C CYS A 10 -7.91 -0.92 -2.44
N PHE A 11 -8.09 0.12 -1.62
CA PHE A 11 -6.97 0.87 -1.03
C PHE A 11 -6.23 0.02 0.01
N VAL A 12 -6.96 -0.73 0.83
CA VAL A 12 -6.37 -1.65 1.81
C VAL A 12 -5.51 -2.71 1.12
N ARG A 13 -6.01 -3.31 0.03
CA ARG A 13 -5.23 -4.27 -0.77
C ARG A 13 -3.95 -3.64 -1.33
N GLN A 14 -4.04 -2.45 -1.94
CA GLN A 14 -2.89 -1.74 -2.48
C GLN A 14 -1.83 -1.42 -1.41
N ALA A 15 -2.27 -1.00 -0.21
CA ALA A 15 -1.39 -0.76 0.91
C ALA A 15 -0.66 -2.04 1.35
N ALA A 16 -1.38 -3.17 1.47
CA ALA A 16 -0.81 -4.45 1.86
C ALA A 16 0.21 -4.98 0.83
N GLU A 17 -0.11 -4.91 -0.47
CA GLU A 17 0.80 -5.32 -1.54
C GLU A 17 2.09 -4.50 -1.53
N ALA A 18 1.98 -3.18 -1.34
CA ALA A 18 3.13 -2.31 -1.32
C ALA A 18 4.02 -2.52 -0.08
N VAL A 19 3.41 -2.83 1.07
CA VAL A 19 4.15 -3.22 2.28
C VAL A 19 4.87 -4.56 2.08
N ASP A 20 4.28 -5.52 1.37
CA ASP A 20 4.94 -6.81 1.09
C ASP A 20 6.15 -6.66 0.16
N MET A 21 6.10 -5.70 -0.77
CA MET A 21 7.22 -5.36 -1.65
C MET A 21 8.33 -4.54 -0.97
N ALA A 22 8.08 -3.98 0.21
CA ALA A 22 9.05 -3.20 0.94
C ALA A 22 10.09 -4.10 1.63
N ASP A 23 11.38 -3.76 1.49
CA ASP A 23 12.45 -4.43 2.22
C ASP A 23 12.34 -4.14 3.73
N GLY A 24 12.42 -5.20 4.55
CA GLY A 24 12.40 -5.08 6.01
C GLY A 24 11.86 -6.29 6.75
N ASP A 25 12.08 -6.30 8.08
CA ASP A 25 11.55 -7.32 8.96
C ASP A 25 10.01 -7.25 9.07
N ARG A 26 9.41 -8.31 9.64
CA ARG A 26 7.96 -8.41 9.83
C ARG A 26 7.39 -7.25 10.64
N ARG A 27 8.11 -6.78 11.66
CA ARG A 27 7.64 -5.72 12.57
C ARG A 27 7.61 -4.37 11.87
N ARG A 28 8.59 -4.07 11.02
CA ARG A 28 8.64 -2.86 10.21
C ARG A 28 7.48 -2.82 9.22
N ARG A 29 7.22 -3.94 8.55
CA ARG A 29 6.07 -4.10 7.64
C ARG A 29 4.73 -3.93 8.36
N GLU A 30 4.55 -4.53 9.53
CA GLU A 30 3.33 -4.37 10.31
C GLU A 30 3.10 -2.91 10.75
N ARG A 31 4.14 -2.23 11.25
CA ARG A 31 4.04 -0.81 11.64
C ARG A 31 3.65 0.07 10.46
N LEU A 32 4.24 -0.17 9.29
CA LEU A 32 3.92 0.57 8.08
C LEU A 32 2.46 0.34 7.64
N LEU A 33 2.00 -0.92 7.64
CA LEU A 33 0.61 -1.24 7.30
C LEU A 33 -0.38 -0.58 8.26
N ARG A 34 -0.13 -0.64 9.58
CA ARG A 34 -0.98 0.02 10.58
C ARG A 34 -1.09 1.53 10.31
N ARG A 35 0.03 2.19 10.01
CA ARG A 35 0.04 3.62 9.68
C ARG A 35 -0.76 3.93 8.42
N LEU A 36 -0.62 3.15 7.37
CA LEU A 36 -1.40 3.32 6.13
C LEU A 36 -2.90 3.15 6.36
N LEU A 37 -3.30 2.20 7.23
CA LEU A 37 -4.71 2.00 7.58
C LEU A 37 -5.28 3.17 8.40
N HIS A 38 -4.49 3.74 9.32
CA HIS A 38 -4.89 4.95 10.04
C HIS A 38 -5.08 6.13 9.08
N GLU A 39 -4.16 6.35 8.15
CA GLU A 39 -4.26 7.42 7.15
C GLU A 39 -5.48 7.25 6.23
N LEU A 40 -5.84 6.01 5.90
CA LEU A 40 -7.06 5.71 5.16
C LEU A 40 -8.33 5.97 5.97
N ALA A 41 -8.31 5.68 7.27
CA ALA A 41 -9.42 5.94 8.18
C ALA A 41 -9.64 7.45 8.41
N ASP A 42 -8.56 8.22 8.47
CA ASP A 42 -8.59 9.68 8.70
C ASP A 42 -8.76 10.48 7.39
N ALA A 43 -8.68 9.83 6.23
CA ALA A 43 -8.83 10.49 4.94
C ALA A 43 -10.25 11.00 4.71
N ASP A 44 -10.37 12.19 4.11
CA ASP A 44 -11.64 12.69 3.60
C ASP A 44 -12.06 11.86 2.37
N TRP A 45 -13.13 11.06 2.50
CA TRP A 45 -13.67 10.24 1.41
C TRP A 45 -14.58 11.01 0.45
N ALA A 46 -14.85 12.30 0.70
CA ALA A 46 -15.56 13.15 -0.25
C ALA A 46 -14.73 13.47 -1.50
N VAL A 47 -13.41 13.26 -1.43
CA VAL A 47 -12.48 13.44 -2.56
C VAL A 47 -12.55 12.29 -3.55
N THR A 48 -11.91 12.45 -4.71
CA THR A 48 -11.85 11.38 -5.71
C THR A 48 -10.94 10.22 -5.26
N PRO A 49 -11.24 8.97 -5.65
CA PRO A 49 -10.43 7.80 -5.27
C PRO A 49 -8.93 7.95 -5.58
N VAL A 50 -8.62 8.63 -6.68
CA VAL A 50 -7.25 8.87 -7.15
C VAL A 50 -6.44 9.67 -6.14
N ILE A 51 -7.05 10.64 -5.47
CA ILE A 51 -6.36 11.46 -4.45
C ILE A 51 -5.98 10.60 -3.24
N ILE A 52 -6.87 9.70 -2.81
CA ILE A 52 -6.59 8.77 -1.71
C ILE A 52 -5.47 7.79 -2.10
N SER A 53 -5.56 7.19 -3.29
CA SER A 53 -4.50 6.32 -3.82
C SER A 53 -3.14 7.02 -3.88
N GLN A 54 -3.08 8.27 -4.34
CA GLN A 54 -1.85 9.04 -4.41
C GLN A 54 -1.24 9.32 -3.03
N ARG A 55 -2.06 9.61 -2.01
CA ARG A 55 -1.59 9.78 -0.62
C ARG A 55 -0.98 8.49 -0.08
N VAL A 56 -1.65 7.36 -0.26
CA VAL A 56 -1.14 6.04 0.12
C VAL A 56 0.20 5.76 -0.56
N GLN A 57 0.29 5.96 -1.87
CA GLN A 57 1.52 5.75 -2.64
C GLN A 57 2.66 6.68 -2.22
N ARG A 58 2.35 7.92 -1.82
CA ARG A 58 3.34 8.88 -1.32
C ARG A 58 3.91 8.43 0.03
N LEU A 59 3.04 8.05 0.96
CA LEU A 59 3.49 7.61 2.29
C LEU A 59 4.36 6.36 2.21
N ILE A 60 4.02 5.43 1.32
CA ILE A 60 4.86 4.26 1.08
C ILE A 60 6.22 4.66 0.50
N ARG A 61 6.28 5.59 -0.46
CA ARG A 61 7.55 6.11 -0.99
C ARG A 61 8.42 6.72 0.09
N GLU A 62 7.83 7.52 0.98
CA GLU A 62 8.54 8.17 2.09
C GLU A 62 9.12 7.14 3.07
N GLU A 63 8.41 6.06 3.34
CA GLU A 63 8.81 5.04 4.35
C GLU A 63 9.73 3.94 3.81
N THR A 64 9.67 3.68 2.50
CA THR A 64 10.38 2.57 1.84
C THR A 64 11.47 3.04 0.88
N GLY A 65 11.47 4.32 0.49
CA GLY A 65 12.34 4.84 -0.58
C GLY A 65 12.01 4.31 -1.98
N ALA A 66 10.97 3.47 -2.13
CA ALA A 66 10.65 2.79 -3.37
C ALA A 66 9.37 3.36 -4.01
N PRO A 67 9.34 3.59 -5.34
CA PRO A 67 8.14 4.02 -6.03
C PRO A 67 7.07 2.92 -6.05
N VAL A 68 5.90 3.18 -5.45
CA VAL A 68 4.71 2.34 -5.63
C VAL A 68 4.09 2.68 -6.98
N GLY A 69 4.29 1.79 -7.94
CA GLY A 69 3.89 2.06 -9.32
C GLY A 69 4.64 1.25 -10.38
N THR A 70 5.33 0.19 -10.00
CA THR A 70 5.73 -0.80 -10.98
C THR A 70 5.11 -2.11 -10.56
N LEU A 71 4.12 -2.55 -11.33
CA LEU A 71 3.95 -3.97 -11.64
C LEU A 71 5.24 -4.47 -12.31
N VAL A 72 6.40 -4.37 -11.66
CA VAL A 72 7.41 -5.40 -11.87
C VAL A 72 6.81 -6.56 -11.11
N VAL A 73 6.17 -7.47 -11.84
CA VAL A 73 6.03 -8.86 -11.42
C VAL A 73 7.46 -9.31 -11.11
N ARG A 74 7.94 -9.09 -9.89
CA ARG A 74 9.10 -9.78 -9.37
C ARG A 74 8.60 -11.20 -9.20
N ARG A 75 8.72 -12.00 -10.27
CA ARG A 75 8.65 -13.45 -10.19
C ARG A 75 9.49 -13.83 -8.99
N LYS A 76 8.86 -14.35 -7.92
CA LYS A 76 9.58 -15.04 -6.85
C LYS A 76 10.30 -16.23 -7.50
N ARG A 77 11.53 -16.02 -7.98
CA ARG A 77 12.49 -17.09 -8.23
C ARG A 77 13.22 -17.33 -6.92
N SER A 78 12.80 -18.38 -6.22
CA SER A 78 13.58 -19.26 -5.33
C SER A 78 12.59 -19.92 -4.38
N ARG A 79 12.63 -21.22 -4.12
CA ARG A 79 13.49 -22.34 -4.55
C ARG A 79 12.67 -23.59 -4.25
N GLU A 80 12.95 -24.69 -4.93
CA GLU A 80 12.46 -26.01 -4.53
C GLU A 80 12.54 -26.18 -3.01
N ARG A 81 11.43 -26.57 -2.40
CA ARG A 81 11.44 -27.18 -1.08
C ARG A 81 11.35 -28.69 -1.32
N THR A 82 12.49 -29.31 -1.08
CA THR A 82 12.76 -30.73 -0.92
C THR A 82 11.67 -31.47 -0.18
#